data_AF-A0A3D1F6E5-F1
#
_entry.id   AF-A0A3D1F6E5-F1
#
_cell.length_a   1.000
_cell.length_b   1.000
_cell.length_c   1.000
_cell.angle_alpha   90.00
_cell.angle_beta   90.00
_cell.angle_gamma   90.00
#
_symmetry.space_group_name_H-M   'P 1'
#
loop_
_entity.id
_entity.type
_entity.pdbx_description
1 polymer ?
#
loop_
_entity_poly.entity_id
_entity_poly.type
_entity_poly.pdbx_seq_one_letter_code
_entity_poly.pdbx_strand_id
1 'polypeptide(L)'
;MASEIARNPEYVSTDLALRLRNLKIGFLLTLFFVPAGNCLEWFVYPQHIKEFLLTRLGFNVLQLPFFALLFYPIGKKHVKLLCHIWPLIPVVMVSWLIYRSEGSVSPYYAGLNLMVIVACFLIPFTWIEAMFYCTMTLLTYVIACFMHDQTAVDYWRILLNNLYFISVTGVICVVACYFLTLKRQEDFRLRHELAKRNKQLAELDRIKSDFFAN
;
A
#
# COMPACT_ATOMS: atom_id res chain seq x y z
N MET A 1 12.20 20.43 12.58
CA MET A 1 10.91 20.04 13.22
C MET A 1 10.35 18.70 12.71
N ALA A 2 9.89 18.56 11.45
CA ALA A 2 9.39 17.26 10.92
C ALA A 2 10.44 16.13 10.97
N SER A 3 11.72 16.46 10.79
CA SER A 3 12.85 15.52 10.87
C SER A 3 13.24 15.10 12.31
N GLU A 4 12.77 15.80 13.33
CA GLU A 4 13.05 15.45 14.74
C GLU A 4 12.00 14.47 15.27
N ILE A 5 10.71 14.70 14.97
CA ILE A 5 9.63 13.76 15.31
C ILE A 5 9.86 12.40 14.64
N ALA A 6 10.30 12.41 13.37
CA ALA A 6 10.60 11.19 12.62
C ALA A 6 11.68 10.30 13.28
N ARG A 7 12.56 10.87 14.12
CA ARG A 7 13.63 10.16 14.83
C ARG A 7 13.27 9.81 16.27
N ASN A 8 12.11 10.26 16.77
CA ASN A 8 11.65 9.92 18.12
C ASN A 8 11.35 8.40 18.22
N PRO A 9 11.98 7.66 19.14
CA PRO A 9 11.76 6.21 19.30
C PRO A 9 10.29 5.83 19.54
N GLU A 10 9.55 6.65 20.29
CA GLU A 10 8.13 6.43 20.56
C GLU A 10 7.30 6.56 19.27
N TYR A 11 7.60 7.57 18.44
CA TYR A 11 6.96 7.74 17.13
C TYR A 11 7.25 6.54 16.22
N VAL A 12 8.52 6.12 16.13
CA VAL A 12 8.92 4.98 15.30
C VAL A 12 8.19 3.70 15.72
N SER A 13 8.06 3.44 17.02
CA SER A 13 7.32 2.28 17.53
C SER A 13 5.83 2.35 17.18
N THR A 14 5.23 3.54 17.26
CA THR A 14 3.82 3.79 16.93
C THR A 14 3.56 3.63 15.43
N ASP A 15 4.44 4.16 14.57
CA ASP A 15 4.35 4.02 13.12
C ASP A 15 4.51 2.55 12.68
N LEU A 16 5.43 1.80 13.29
CA LEU A 16 5.59 0.37 13.05
C LEU A 16 4.34 -0.44 13.45
N ALA A 17 3.73 -0.11 14.58
CA ALA A 17 2.48 -0.75 15.01
C ALA A 17 1.33 -0.46 14.04
N LEU A 18 1.23 0.78 13.55
CA LEU A 18 0.26 1.18 12.54
C LEU A 18 0.48 0.42 11.22
N ARG A 19 1.73 0.35 10.75
CA ARG A 19 2.11 -0.43 9.56
C ARG A 19 1.72 -1.89 9.69
N LEU A 20 2.04 -2.53 10.81
CA LEU A 20 1.70 -3.93 11.05
C LEU A 20 0.19 -4.17 11.00
N ARG A 21 -0.60 -3.30 11.65
CA ARG A 21 -2.07 -3.39 11.65
C ARG A 21 -2.64 -3.23 10.24
N ASN A 22 -2.24 -2.18 9.53
CA ASN A 22 -2.78 -1.88 8.20
C ASN A 22 -2.34 -2.93 7.18
N LEU A 23 -1.12 -3.48 7.33
CA LEU A 23 -0.63 -4.55 6.48
C LEU A 23 -1.45 -5.84 6.66
N LYS A 24 -1.81 -6.21 7.89
CA LYS A 24 -2.73 -7.34 8.13
C LYS A 24 -4.07 -7.15 7.44
N ILE A 25 -4.64 -5.95 7.53
CA ILE A 25 -5.88 -5.60 6.80
C ILE A 25 -5.65 -5.72 5.29
N GLY A 26 -4.51 -5.24 4.78
CA GLY A 26 -4.13 -5.36 3.38
C GLY A 26 -4.13 -6.80 2.88
N PHE A 27 -3.49 -7.72 3.60
CA PHE A 27 -3.53 -9.15 3.25
C PHE A 27 -4.95 -9.73 3.25
N LEU A 28 -5.79 -9.36 4.21
CA LEU A 28 -7.20 -9.81 4.22
C LEU A 28 -7.97 -9.27 3.01
N LEU A 29 -7.75 -7.99 2.66
CA LEU A 29 -8.36 -7.38 1.47
C LEU A 29 -7.90 -8.09 0.20
N THR A 30 -6.61 -8.37 0.02
CA THR A 30 -6.14 -9.07 -1.17
C THR A 30 -6.66 -10.49 -1.23
N LEU A 31 -6.67 -11.23 -0.11
CA LEU A 31 -7.22 -12.59 -0.06
C LEU A 31 -8.66 -12.67 -0.54
N PHE A 32 -9.48 -11.65 -0.25
CA PHE A 32 -10.88 -11.59 -0.66
C PHE A 32 -11.10 -10.98 -2.05
N PHE A 33 -10.55 -9.78 -2.30
CA PHE A 33 -10.84 -9.01 -3.51
C PHE A 33 -10.11 -9.53 -4.75
N VAL A 34 -8.92 -10.13 -4.60
CA VAL A 34 -8.19 -10.72 -5.75
C VAL A 34 -9.03 -11.81 -6.44
N PRO A 35 -9.55 -12.84 -5.76
CA PRO A 35 -10.37 -13.85 -6.40
C PRO A 35 -11.75 -13.30 -6.80
N ALA A 36 -12.34 -12.38 -6.01
CA ALA A 36 -13.60 -11.73 -6.37
C ALA A 36 -13.51 -10.93 -7.67
N GLY A 37 -12.30 -10.46 -8.05
CA GLY A 37 -12.04 -9.86 -9.35
C GLY A 37 -12.41 -10.77 -10.54
N ASN A 38 -12.54 -12.09 -10.35
CA ASN A 38 -13.02 -12.98 -11.41
C ASN A 38 -14.47 -12.73 -11.82
N CYS A 39 -15.28 -12.07 -10.99
CA CYS A 39 -16.63 -11.67 -11.36
C CYS A 39 -16.62 -10.77 -12.61
N LEU A 40 -15.58 -9.96 -12.81
CA LEU A 40 -15.42 -9.09 -13.97
C LEU A 40 -15.09 -9.86 -15.26
N GLU A 41 -14.47 -11.04 -15.13
CA GLU A 41 -14.04 -11.83 -16.30
C GLU A 41 -15.20 -12.44 -17.06
N TRP A 42 -16.34 -12.63 -16.40
CA TRP A 42 -17.58 -13.03 -17.07
C TRP A 42 -18.01 -12.05 -18.17
N PHE A 43 -17.60 -10.78 -18.06
CA PHE A 43 -17.99 -9.73 -18.99
C PHE A 43 -16.85 -9.30 -19.91
N VAL A 44 -15.61 -9.32 -19.42
CA VAL A 44 -14.46 -8.77 -20.17
C VAL A 44 -13.69 -9.85 -20.91
N TYR A 45 -13.30 -10.93 -20.24
CA TYR A 45 -12.54 -12.04 -20.84
C TYR A 45 -13.13 -13.42 -20.50
N PRO A 46 -14.35 -13.76 -20.99
CA PRO A 46 -15.00 -15.03 -20.65
C PRO A 46 -14.15 -16.27 -20.97
N GLN A 47 -13.34 -16.18 -22.03
CA GLN A 47 -12.45 -17.24 -22.47
C GLN A 47 -11.25 -17.48 -21.54
N HIS A 48 -10.79 -16.46 -20.80
CA HIS A 48 -9.64 -16.57 -19.89
C HIS A 48 -10.03 -16.76 -18.42
N ILE A 49 -11.33 -16.91 -18.12
CA ILE A 49 -11.83 -16.92 -16.73
C ILE A 49 -11.12 -17.94 -15.83
N LYS A 50 -10.89 -19.16 -16.33
CA LYS A 50 -10.19 -20.22 -15.57
C LYS A 50 -8.71 -19.91 -15.39
N GLU A 51 -8.06 -19.44 -16.45
CA GLU A 51 -6.64 -19.09 -16.44
C GLU A 51 -6.37 -17.95 -15.44
N PHE A 52 -7.19 -16.90 -15.47
CA PHE A 52 -7.04 -15.75 -14.58
C PHE A 52 -7.42 -16.09 -13.15
N LEU A 53 -8.43 -16.96 -12.93
CA LEU A 53 -8.74 -17.46 -11.60
C LEU A 53 -7.57 -18.26 -11.02
N LEU A 54 -7.00 -19.19 -11.78
CA LEU A 54 -5.84 -19.98 -11.32
C LEU A 54 -4.63 -19.09 -11.03
N THR A 55 -4.36 -18.11 -11.89
CA THR A 55 -3.30 -17.13 -11.66
C THR A 55 -3.53 -16.39 -10.34
N ARG A 56 -4.73 -15.84 -10.13
CA ARG A 56 -5.11 -15.12 -8.91
C ARG A 56 -5.00 -15.99 -7.66
N LEU A 57 -5.45 -17.24 -7.74
CA LEU A 57 -5.32 -18.20 -6.63
C LEU A 57 -3.85 -18.53 -6.34
N GLY A 58 -3.01 -18.67 -7.37
CA GLY A 58 -1.57 -18.85 -7.21
C GLY A 58 -0.91 -17.69 -6.46
N PHE A 59 -1.23 -16.44 -6.82
CA PHE A 59 -0.75 -15.27 -6.09
C PHE A 59 -1.34 -15.17 -4.67
N ASN A 60 -2.59 -15.59 -4.47
CA ASN A 60 -3.20 -15.69 -3.16
C ASN A 60 -2.46 -16.69 -2.25
N VAL A 61 -2.11 -17.86 -2.77
CA VAL A 61 -1.31 -18.85 -2.04
C VAL A 61 0.09 -18.32 -1.76
N LEU A 62 0.73 -17.68 -2.75
CA LEU A 62 2.06 -17.07 -2.61
C LEU A 62 2.12 -16.02 -1.50
N GLN A 63 1.03 -15.28 -1.26
CA GLN A 63 1.00 -14.25 -0.21
C GLN A 63 0.77 -14.80 1.21
N LEU A 64 0.26 -16.04 1.37
CA LEU A 64 -0.05 -16.63 2.68
C LEU A 64 1.16 -16.76 3.63
N PRO A 65 2.35 -17.20 3.19
CA PRO A 65 3.54 -17.22 4.05
C PRO A 65 3.89 -15.83 4.59
N PHE A 66 3.80 -14.79 3.77
CA PHE A 66 4.06 -13.42 4.20
C PHE A 66 3.01 -12.93 5.20
N PHE A 67 1.74 -13.30 5.01
CA PHE A 67 0.68 -13.02 5.98
C PHE A 67 0.94 -13.73 7.31
N ALA A 68 1.28 -15.02 7.28
CA ALA A 68 1.60 -15.81 8.47
C ALA A 68 2.80 -15.22 9.23
N LEU A 69 3.83 -14.75 8.53
CA LEU A 69 5.01 -14.11 9.13
C LEU A 69 4.64 -12.91 10.02
N LEU A 70 3.57 -12.15 9.73
CA LEU A 70 3.13 -11.01 10.54
C LEU A 70 2.68 -11.37 11.96
N PHE A 71 2.41 -12.65 12.23
CA PHE A 71 2.03 -13.14 13.55
C PHE A 71 3.26 -13.55 14.38
N TYR A 72 4.43 -13.75 13.75
CA TYR A 72 5.67 -14.16 14.41
C TYR A 72 6.60 -12.97 14.71
N PRO A 73 7.50 -13.08 15.71
CA PRO A 73 8.47 -12.02 16.04
C PRO A 73 9.38 -11.63 14.85
N ILE A 74 9.75 -12.60 14.01
CA ILE A 74 10.59 -12.38 12.84
C ILE A 74 9.90 -11.44 11.83
N GLY A 75 8.62 -11.66 11.54
CA GLY A 75 7.87 -10.77 10.64
C GLY A 75 7.64 -9.40 11.24
N LYS A 76 7.40 -9.30 12.56
CA LYS A 76 7.32 -8.02 13.28
C LYS A 76 8.60 -7.18 13.15
N LYS A 77 9.78 -7.82 13.14
CA LYS A 77 11.07 -7.16 12.90
C LYS A 77 11.22 -6.63 11.47
N HIS A 78 10.59 -7.29 10.49
CA HIS A 78 10.71 -6.97 9.06
C HIS A 78 9.45 -6.33 8.46
N VAL A 79 8.57 -5.74 9.27
CA VAL A 79 7.31 -5.12 8.80
C VAL A 79 7.54 -4.10 7.70
N LYS A 80 8.58 -3.28 7.80
CA LYS A 80 8.90 -2.30 6.75
C LYS A 80 9.14 -2.98 5.40
N LEU A 81 9.90 -4.07 5.37
CA LEU A 81 10.14 -4.82 4.13
C LEU A 81 8.84 -5.44 3.60
N LEU A 82 8.03 -6.03 4.48
CA LEU A 82 6.74 -6.62 4.08
C LEU A 82 5.74 -5.58 3.55
N CYS A 83 5.79 -4.33 4.04
CA CYS A 83 5.02 -3.22 3.49
C CYS A 83 5.40 -2.87 2.04
N HIS A 84 6.63 -3.17 1.61
CA HIS A 84 7.06 -2.98 0.22
C HIS A 84 6.72 -4.19 -0.66
N ILE A 85 6.87 -5.40 -0.11
CA ILE A 85 6.62 -6.65 -0.84
C ILE A 85 5.12 -6.83 -1.10
N TRP A 86 4.28 -6.70 -0.08
CA TRP A 86 2.85 -6.99 -0.18
C TRP A 86 2.14 -6.27 -1.34
N PRO A 87 2.25 -4.94 -1.53
CA PRO A 87 1.51 -4.26 -2.59
C PRO A 87 2.10 -4.52 -3.98
N LEU A 88 3.36 -4.95 -4.09
CA LEU A 88 3.95 -5.35 -5.37
C LEU A 88 3.41 -6.69 -5.89
N ILE A 89 2.99 -7.60 -5.00
CA ILE A 89 2.39 -8.89 -5.36
C ILE A 89 1.17 -8.69 -6.30
N PRO A 90 0.11 -7.93 -5.93
CA PRO A 90 -1.02 -7.73 -6.81
C PRO A 90 -0.68 -6.87 -8.04
N VAL A 91 0.29 -5.96 -7.97
CA VAL A 91 0.76 -5.20 -9.14
C VAL A 91 1.38 -6.14 -10.18
N VAL A 92 2.29 -7.02 -9.77
CA VAL A 92 2.91 -8.02 -10.66
C VAL A 92 1.85 -8.96 -11.22
N MET A 93 0.90 -9.41 -10.39
CA MET A 93 -0.22 -10.22 -10.84
C MET A 93 -1.02 -9.48 -11.93
N VAL A 94 -1.48 -8.26 -11.68
CA VAL A 94 -2.29 -7.50 -12.66
C VAL A 94 -1.49 -7.23 -13.94
N SER A 95 -0.20 -6.90 -13.83
CA SER A 95 0.69 -6.76 -15.00
C SER A 95 0.82 -8.09 -15.78
N TRP A 96 0.83 -9.24 -15.12
CA TRP A 96 0.75 -10.53 -15.80
C TRP A 96 -0.58 -10.71 -16.55
N LEU A 97 -1.71 -10.31 -15.96
CA LEU A 97 -3.00 -10.35 -16.65
C LEU A 97 -3.03 -9.42 -17.88
N ILE A 98 -2.38 -8.25 -17.80
CA ILE A 98 -2.19 -7.34 -18.95
C ILE A 98 -1.42 -8.04 -20.06
N TYR A 99 -0.30 -8.68 -19.72
CA TYR A 99 0.50 -9.44 -20.67
C TYR A 99 -0.29 -10.60 -21.33
N ARG A 100 -1.15 -11.29 -20.58
CA ARG A 100 -1.93 -12.43 -21.08
C ARG A 100 -3.21 -12.06 -21.84
N SER A 101 -3.72 -10.85 -21.67
CA SER A 101 -4.94 -10.38 -22.34
C SER A 101 -4.61 -9.66 -23.66
N GLU A 102 -4.45 -8.34 -23.61
CA GLU A 102 -4.38 -7.48 -24.80
C GLU A 102 -3.28 -6.40 -24.69
N GLY A 103 -2.29 -6.61 -23.82
CA GLY A 103 -1.20 -5.67 -23.59
C GLY A 103 -1.71 -4.27 -23.27
N SER A 104 -1.28 -3.26 -24.04
CA SER A 104 -1.64 -1.87 -23.78
C SER A 104 -3.14 -1.57 -23.89
N VAL A 105 -3.92 -2.37 -24.62
CA VAL A 105 -5.37 -2.17 -24.78
C VAL A 105 -6.15 -2.68 -23.57
N SER A 106 -5.52 -3.53 -22.76
CA SER A 106 -6.15 -4.18 -21.61
C SER A 106 -6.74 -3.17 -20.60
N PRO A 107 -8.00 -3.33 -20.15
CA PRO A 107 -8.62 -2.44 -19.19
C PRO A 107 -7.99 -2.54 -17.79
N TYR A 108 -7.14 -3.54 -17.55
CA TYR A 108 -6.47 -3.73 -16.26
C TYR A 108 -5.47 -2.64 -15.88
N TYR A 109 -5.10 -1.73 -16.79
CA TYR A 109 -4.37 -0.52 -16.40
C TYR A 109 -5.17 0.32 -15.37
N ALA A 110 -6.51 0.30 -15.44
CA ALA A 110 -7.38 0.90 -14.43
C ALA A 110 -7.27 0.15 -13.09
N GLY A 111 -7.11 -1.17 -13.15
CA GLY A 111 -6.80 -2.00 -11.99
C GLY A 111 -5.47 -1.60 -11.33
N LEU A 112 -4.42 -1.34 -12.11
CA LEU A 112 -3.14 -0.84 -11.57
C LEU A 112 -3.30 0.50 -10.86
N ASN A 113 -4.09 1.43 -11.41
CA ASN A 113 -4.41 2.70 -10.74
C ASN A 113 -5.08 2.46 -9.38
N LEU A 114 -6.03 1.52 -9.31
CA LEU A 114 -6.67 1.16 -8.04
C LEU A 114 -5.67 0.58 -7.04
N MET A 115 -4.75 -0.28 -7.48
CA MET A 115 -3.69 -0.83 -6.62
C MET A 115 -2.75 0.26 -6.11
N VAL A 116 -2.44 1.27 -6.93
CA VAL A 116 -1.64 2.43 -6.52
C VAL A 116 -2.32 3.19 -5.38
N ILE A 117 -3.59 3.54 -5.58
CA ILE A 117 -4.40 4.29 -4.61
C ILE A 117 -4.55 3.52 -3.31
N VAL A 118 -4.95 2.24 -3.38
CA VAL A 118 -5.18 1.40 -2.20
C VAL A 118 -3.91 1.28 -1.36
N ALA A 119 -2.77 0.99 -1.98
CA ALA A 119 -1.53 0.83 -1.21
C ALA A 119 -1.06 2.15 -0.59
N CYS A 120 -1.11 3.26 -1.33
CA CYS A 120 -0.68 4.58 -0.83
C CYS A 120 -1.59 5.13 0.29
N PHE A 121 -2.86 4.73 0.30
CA PHE A 121 -3.80 5.13 1.35
C PHE A 121 -3.78 4.19 2.55
N LEU A 122 -3.70 2.88 2.32
CA LEU A 122 -3.77 1.87 3.37
C LEU A 122 -2.45 1.76 4.13
N ILE A 123 -1.32 1.70 3.42
CA ILE A 123 -0.01 1.59 4.06
C ILE A 123 0.47 3.02 4.37
N PRO A 124 0.93 3.30 5.60
CA PRO A 124 1.41 4.63 5.96
C PRO A 124 2.80 4.89 5.36
N PHE A 125 2.89 4.86 4.03
CA PHE A 125 4.10 5.15 3.29
C PHE A 125 4.57 6.58 3.54
N THR A 126 5.89 6.74 3.49
CA THR A 126 6.52 8.02 3.20
C THR A 126 6.40 8.31 1.71
N TRP A 127 6.59 9.56 1.31
CA TRP A 127 6.58 9.94 -0.10
C TRP A 127 7.65 9.20 -0.94
N ILE A 128 8.79 8.85 -0.35
CA ILE A 128 9.86 8.08 -1.03
C ILE A 128 9.40 6.64 -1.28
N GLU A 129 8.81 5.99 -0.28
CA GLU A 129 8.28 4.62 -0.41
C GLU A 129 7.14 4.58 -1.44
N ALA A 130 6.25 5.59 -1.42
CA ALA A 130 5.19 5.72 -2.41
C ALA A 130 5.75 5.95 -3.83
N MET A 131 6.77 6.80 -3.97
CA MET A 131 7.41 7.06 -5.26
C MET A 131 8.04 5.78 -5.82
N PHE A 132 8.78 5.05 -4.99
CA PHE A 132 9.35 3.75 -5.36
C PHE A 132 8.26 2.79 -5.85
N TYR A 133 7.16 2.65 -5.11
CA TYR A 133 6.05 1.78 -5.48
C TYR A 133 5.36 2.20 -6.79
N CYS A 134 5.14 3.49 -7.00
CA CYS A 134 4.58 4.02 -8.25
C CYS A 134 5.51 3.75 -9.44
N THR A 135 6.83 3.94 -9.26
CA THR A 135 7.82 3.62 -10.30
C THR A 135 7.83 2.13 -10.62
N MET A 136 7.79 1.24 -9.62
CA MET A 136 7.72 -0.21 -9.86
C MET A 136 6.43 -0.60 -10.60
N THR A 137 5.30 0.06 -10.29
CA THR A 137 4.04 -0.16 -11.00
C THR A 137 4.14 0.24 -12.47
N LEU A 138 4.72 1.41 -12.76
CA LEU A 138 4.98 1.84 -14.13
C LEU A 138 5.91 0.87 -14.88
N LEU A 139 7.01 0.46 -14.24
CA LEU A 139 7.97 -0.46 -14.87
C LEU A 139 7.33 -1.81 -15.19
N THR A 140 6.60 -2.41 -14.25
CA THR A 140 5.94 -3.70 -14.50
C THR A 140 4.86 -3.61 -15.57
N TYR A 141 4.11 -2.51 -15.63
CA TYR A 141 3.15 -2.24 -16.71
C TYR A 141 3.84 -2.14 -18.07
N VAL A 142 4.91 -1.35 -18.17
CA VAL A 142 5.69 -1.20 -19.40
C VAL A 142 6.23 -2.56 -19.84
N ILE A 143 6.86 -3.31 -18.95
CA ILE A 143 7.39 -4.65 -19.24
C ILE A 143 6.28 -5.57 -19.77
N ALA A 144 5.11 -5.61 -19.11
CA ALA A 144 3.99 -6.44 -19.54
C ALA A 144 3.50 -6.10 -20.96
N CYS A 145 3.38 -4.80 -21.28
CA CYS A 145 2.97 -4.35 -22.60
C CYS A 145 4.01 -4.66 -23.68
N PHE A 146 5.29 -4.44 -23.40
CA PHE A 146 6.38 -4.71 -24.35
C PHE A 146 6.60 -6.21 -24.61
N MET A 147 6.35 -7.05 -23.61
CA MET A 147 6.44 -8.51 -23.77
C MET A 147 5.23 -9.09 -24.51
N HIS A 148 4.09 -8.37 -24.54
CA HIS A 148 2.92 -8.77 -25.31
C HIS A 148 3.10 -8.43 -26.80
N ASP A 149 2.51 -9.24 -27.68
CA ASP A 149 2.60 -9.03 -29.12
C ASP A 149 1.94 -7.70 -29.52
N GLN A 150 2.67 -6.84 -30.22
CA GLN A 150 2.28 -5.46 -30.51
C GLN A 150 1.39 -5.37 -31.77
N THR A 151 0.32 -6.17 -31.82
CA THR A 151 -0.54 -6.29 -33.02
C THR A 151 -1.69 -5.29 -33.06
N ALA A 152 -1.88 -4.50 -32.01
CA ALA A 152 -2.97 -3.53 -31.93
C ALA A 152 -2.74 -2.32 -32.85
N VAL A 153 -3.78 -1.93 -33.61
CA VAL A 153 -3.84 -0.62 -34.28
C VAL A 153 -3.80 0.45 -33.18
N ASP A 154 -2.97 1.48 -33.36
CA ASP A 154 -2.74 2.56 -32.38
C ASP A 154 -2.05 2.15 -31.06
N TYR A 155 -1.32 1.03 -31.03
CA TYR A 155 -0.62 0.52 -29.84
C TYR A 155 0.12 1.61 -29.04
N TRP A 156 0.92 2.45 -29.70
CA TRP A 156 1.69 3.51 -29.03
C TRP A 156 0.81 4.62 -28.43
N ARG A 157 -0.28 4.99 -29.09
CA ARG A 157 -1.20 6.02 -28.62
C ARG A 157 -1.91 5.57 -27.34
N ILE A 158 -2.36 4.32 -27.31
CA ILE A 158 -3.02 3.72 -26.13
C ILE A 158 -2.01 3.53 -24.99
N LEU A 159 -0.81 3.03 -25.29
CA LEU A 159 0.23 2.87 -24.29
C LEU A 159 0.57 4.21 -23.61
N LEU A 160 0.79 5.27 -24.39
CA LEU A 160 1.09 6.61 -23.86
C LEU A 160 -0.08 7.18 -23.04
N ASN A 161 -1.33 6.94 -23.46
CA ASN A 161 -2.51 7.35 -22.69
C ASN A 161 -2.55 6.69 -21.31
N ASN A 162 -2.39 5.37 -21.27
CA ASN A 162 -2.41 4.62 -20.01
C ASN A 162 -1.22 4.98 -19.11
N LEU A 163 -0.02 5.17 -19.70
CA LEU A 163 1.15 5.65 -18.98
C LEU A 163 0.92 7.02 -18.36
N TYR A 164 0.28 7.94 -19.09
CA TYR A 164 -0.08 9.25 -18.57
C TYR A 164 -0.99 9.11 -17.34
N PHE A 165 -2.06 8.31 -17.41
CA PHE A 165 -2.97 8.13 -16.28
C PHE A 165 -2.32 7.47 -15.07
N ILE A 166 -1.54 6.39 -15.26
CA ILE A 166 -0.83 5.74 -14.16
C ILE A 166 0.19 6.70 -13.53
N SER A 167 0.90 7.49 -14.34
CA SER A 167 1.90 8.45 -13.86
C SER A 167 1.25 9.57 -13.04
N VAL A 168 0.16 10.16 -13.55
CA VAL A 168 -0.57 11.23 -12.84
C VAL A 168 -1.17 10.71 -11.54
N THR A 169 -1.81 9.53 -11.55
CA THR A 169 -2.29 8.88 -10.32
C THR A 169 -1.15 8.66 -9.34
N GLY A 170 0.01 8.20 -9.82
CA GLY A 170 1.22 8.03 -9.01
C GLY A 170 1.69 9.33 -8.37
N VAL A 171 1.81 10.43 -9.13
CA VAL A 171 2.18 11.75 -8.61
C VAL A 171 1.21 12.22 -7.53
N ILE A 172 -0.10 12.11 -7.79
CA ILE A 172 -1.13 12.46 -6.81
C ILE A 172 -0.95 11.65 -5.53
N CYS A 173 -0.72 10.34 -5.65
CA CYS A 173 -0.53 9.46 -4.49
C CYS A 173 0.75 9.77 -3.72
N VAL A 174 1.86 10.10 -4.39
CA VAL A 174 3.10 10.52 -3.74
C VAL A 174 2.91 11.80 -2.93
N VAL A 175 2.25 12.80 -3.53
CA VAL A 175 1.89 14.06 -2.86
C VAL A 175 0.94 13.79 -1.68
N ALA A 176 -0.05 12.92 -1.86
CA ALA A 176 -0.95 12.51 -0.78
C ALA A 176 -0.17 11.85 0.38
N CYS A 177 0.75 10.92 0.08
CA CYS A 177 1.60 10.29 1.10
C CYS A 177 2.49 11.28 1.84
N TYR A 178 2.96 12.35 1.17
CA TYR A 178 3.67 13.44 1.83
C TYR A 178 2.80 14.11 2.90
N PHE A 179 1.59 14.57 2.54
CA PHE A 179 0.68 15.20 3.50
C PHE A 179 0.19 14.23 4.59
N LEU A 180 -0.09 12.97 4.23
CA LEU A 180 -0.46 11.94 5.20
C LEU A 180 0.68 11.68 6.19
N THR A 181 1.94 11.75 5.76
CA THR A 181 3.09 11.63 6.66
C THR A 181 3.16 12.79 7.64
N LEU A 182 2.99 14.03 7.16
CA LEU A 182 2.93 15.21 8.04
C LEU A 182 1.80 15.11 9.05
N LYS A 183 0.59 14.71 8.60
CA LYS A 183 -0.57 14.53 9.48
C LYS A 183 -0.30 13.49 10.56
N ARG A 184 0.31 12.35 10.22
CA ARG A 184 0.68 11.31 11.22
C ARG A 184 1.65 11.84 12.27
N GLN A 185 2.64 12.66 11.86
CA GLN A 185 3.60 13.26 12.77
C GLN A 185 2.95 14.30 13.70
N GLU A 186 2.03 15.11 13.16
CA GLU A 186 1.29 16.09 13.95
C GLU A 186 0.34 15.43 14.94
N ASP A 187 -0.44 14.43 14.50
CA ASP A 187 -1.33 13.65 15.36
C ASP A 187 -0.54 13.00 16.52
N PHE A 188 0.66 12.48 16.24
CA PHE A 188 1.53 11.93 17.27
C PHE A 188 1.99 13.01 18.25
N ARG A 189 2.46 14.17 17.76
CA ARG A 189 2.90 15.29 18.61
C ARG A 189 1.80 15.74 19.55
N LEU A 190 0.60 15.97 19.02
CA LEU A 190 -0.55 16.44 19.80
C LEU A 190 -0.92 15.43 20.89
N ARG A 191 -0.97 14.13 20.56
CA ARG A 191 -1.23 13.07 21.56
C ARG A 191 -0.15 12.99 22.63
N HIS A 192 1.11 13.14 22.25
CA HIS A 192 2.24 13.10 23.17
C HIS A 192 2.24 14.31 24.11
N GLU A 193 1.99 15.52 23.60
CA GLU A 193 1.87 16.74 24.41
C GLU A 193 0.70 16.67 25.40
N LEU A 194 -0.47 16.20 24.96
CA LEU A 194 -1.63 15.97 25.83
C LEU A 194 -1.32 14.97 26.94
N ALA A 195 -0.67 13.84 26.61
CA ALA A 195 -0.27 12.85 27.59
C ALA A 195 0.71 13.43 28.64
N LYS A 196 1.63 14.31 28.21
CA LYS A 196 2.57 14.99 29.11
C LYS A 196 1.85 15.97 30.04
N ARG A 197 0.93 16.79 29.51
CA ARG A 197 0.14 17.75 30.32
C ARG A 197 -0.73 17.05 31.34
N ASN A 198 -1.38 15.95 30.97
CA ASN A 198 -2.20 15.16 31.90
C ASN A 198 -1.35 14.56 33.04
N LYS A 199 -0.14 14.08 32.74
CA LYS A 199 0.78 13.59 33.79
C LYS A 199 1.20 14.71 34.75
N GLN A 200 1.53 15.90 34.23
CA GLN A 200 1.90 17.05 35.06
C GLN A 200 0.74 17.51 35.96
N LEU A 201 -0.49 17.54 35.44
CA LEU A 201 -1.68 17.87 36.23
C LEU A 201 -1.91 16.85 37.34
N ALA A 202 -1.83 15.56 37.04
CA ALA A 202 -2.00 14.50 38.05
C ALA A 202 -0.91 14.55 39.14
N GLU A 203 0.32 14.91 38.78
CA GLU A 203 1.42 15.09 39.73
C GLU A 203 1.19 16.31 40.63
N LEU A 204 0.75 17.44 40.07
CA LEU A 204 0.39 18.63 40.84
C LEU A 204 -0.77 18.36 41.81
N ASP A 205 -1.81 17.65 41.36
CA ASP A 205 -2.95 17.27 42.20
C ASP A 205 -2.52 16.34 43.35
N ARG A 206 -1.59 15.42 43.09
CA ARG A 206 -1.01 14.55 44.12
C ARG A 206 -0.21 15.36 45.16
N ILE A 207 0.71 16.22 44.71
CA ILE A 207 1.50 17.08 45.62
C ILE A 207 0.57 17.96 46.46
N LYS A 208 -0.48 18.52 45.84
CA LYS A 208 -1.47 19.33 46.54
C LYS A 208 -2.21 18.51 47.61
N SER A 209 -2.64 17.29 47.28
CA SER A 209 -3.32 16.40 48.22
C SER A 209 -2.43 16.01 49.39
N ASP A 210 -1.16 15.66 49.11
CA ASP A 210 -0.17 15.32 50.14
C ASP A 210 0.13 16.53 51.05
N PHE A 211 0.13 17.76 50.52
CA PHE A 211 0.31 18.98 51.30
C PHE A 211 -0.87 19.24 52.26
N PHE A 212 -2.11 18.96 51.83
CA PHE A 212 -3.29 19.13 52.70
C PHE A 212 -3.49 17.98 53.71
N ALA A 213 -2.73 16.89 53.59
CA ALA A 213 -2.81 15.75 54.50
C ALA A 213 -1.82 15.82 55.69
N ASN A 214 -0.86 16.75 55.67
CA ASN A 214 0.08 17.04 56.77
C ASN A 214 -0.30 18.32 57.52
#